data_AF-A0AAW0YTX1-F1
#
_entry.id   AF-A0AAW0YTX1-F1
#
_cell.length_a   1.000
_cell.length_b   1.000
_cell.length_c   1.000
_cell.angle_alpha   90.00
_cell.angle_beta   90.00
_cell.angle_gamma   90.00
#
_symmetry.space_group_name_H-M   'P 1'
#
loop_
_entity.id
_entity.type
_entity.pdbx_description
1 polymer ?
#
loop_
_entity_poly.entity_id
_entity_poly.type
_entity_poly.pdbx_seq_one_letter_code
_entity_poly.pdbx_strand_id
1 'polypeptide(L)'
;MSLRPQLLTSALTHIATHSFTRPALLHALRSLRPEVSDADSVLDTIFGAGSVGAGKALVERWEEEGRKVMLKQEASDSRAKDGNVGVGVGVGAGVEGLEEVLRRRLNYSSLVGEHLVEAYANLTSPSSSLSIPLPLNILLFPSLPILQTLLSIKTPPLYTPPSPSSSGSSSSGPSPNSASSAINASTLLHFLDDKIRNTSRLPLPVTNPLGPLGYAWRIADHALWVTDGSRRVPGEVKKGYWNEPIGAGPEWYGQRLGLALAYLSAESRLLQPYPATSPSTPSANPHLPDALASLSKNLDRYQSFNKSIENTEHNMGESMGFIDFVGKSWKGLIRSRYW
;
A
#
# COMPACT_ATOMS: atom_id res chain seq x y z
N MET A 1 -1.91 29.95 -4.34
CA MET A 1 -2.06 28.48 -4.18
C MET A 1 -3.40 28.22 -3.52
N SER A 2 -4.11 27.17 -3.93
CA SER A 2 -5.39 26.81 -3.30
C SER A 2 -5.17 26.33 -1.85
N LEU A 3 -6.17 26.52 -0.99
CA LEU A 3 -6.11 26.16 0.43
C LEU A 3 -5.87 24.65 0.64
N ARG A 4 -6.50 23.80 -0.20
CA ARG A 4 -6.42 22.34 -0.12
C ARG A 4 -4.98 21.78 -0.16
N PRO A 5 -4.13 22.05 -1.18
CA PRO A 5 -2.76 21.54 -1.22
C PRO A 5 -1.86 22.13 -0.12
N GLN A 6 -2.08 23.39 0.29
CA GLN A 6 -1.35 23.98 1.43
C GLN A 6 -1.66 23.22 2.72
N LEU A 7 -2.94 22.99 2.98
CA LEU A 7 -3.41 22.24 4.13
C LEU A 7 -2.88 20.81 4.15
N LEU A 8 -2.98 20.09 3.02
CA LEU A 8 -2.46 18.72 2.91
C LEU A 8 -0.95 18.67 3.14
N THR A 9 -0.19 19.64 2.64
CA THR A 9 1.26 19.71 2.85
C THR A 9 1.61 19.98 4.32
N SER A 10 0.90 20.91 4.97
CA SER A 10 1.08 21.18 6.40
C SER A 10 0.64 20.01 7.28
N ALA A 11 -0.32 19.19 6.85
CA ALA A 11 -0.76 18.03 7.60
C ALA A 11 0.27 16.89 7.62
N LEU A 12 1.18 16.83 6.64
CA LEU A 12 2.21 15.78 6.58
C LEU A 12 3.14 15.80 7.81
N THR A 13 3.43 16.97 8.38
CA THR A 13 4.26 17.10 9.59
C THR A 13 3.58 16.54 10.85
N HIS A 14 2.27 16.35 10.80
CA HIS A 14 1.44 15.89 11.90
C HIS A 14 1.05 14.41 11.80
N ILE A 15 1.41 13.72 10.71
CA ILE A 15 1.06 12.31 10.50
C ILE A 15 1.69 11.42 11.57
N ALA A 16 2.92 11.70 11.99
CA ALA A 16 3.61 10.89 13.00
C ALA A 16 2.94 10.92 14.39
N THR A 17 2.10 11.94 14.68
CA THR A 17 1.41 12.07 15.97
C THR A 17 -0.10 11.81 15.88
N HIS A 18 -0.71 12.08 14.72
CA HIS A 18 -2.17 12.01 14.54
C HIS A 18 -2.61 11.04 13.45
N SER A 19 -1.69 10.26 12.86
CA SER A 19 -1.96 9.31 11.78
C SER A 19 -2.59 9.96 10.53
N PHE A 20 -3.08 9.15 9.58
CA PHE A 20 -3.78 9.59 8.37
C PHE A 20 -5.26 9.93 8.63
N THR A 21 -5.51 10.61 9.74
CA THR A 21 -6.87 10.90 10.22
C THR A 21 -7.24 12.36 10.00
N ARG A 22 -8.53 12.66 10.17
CA ARG A 22 -9.07 14.02 10.17
C ARG A 22 -8.43 14.95 11.23
N PRO A 23 -8.15 14.51 12.47
CA PRO A 23 -7.37 15.27 13.44
C PRO A 23 -6.07 15.87 12.90
N ALA A 24 -5.29 15.16 12.08
CA ALA A 24 -4.06 15.69 11.50
C ALA A 24 -4.33 16.94 10.63
N LEU A 25 -5.43 16.92 9.87
CA LEU A 25 -5.87 18.06 9.06
C LEU A 25 -6.42 19.20 9.91
N LEU A 26 -7.13 18.91 11.01
CA LEU A 26 -7.62 19.93 11.94
C LEU A 26 -6.45 20.69 12.60
N HIS A 27 -5.42 19.97 13.04
CA HIS A 27 -4.22 20.59 13.59
C HIS A 27 -3.49 21.45 12.56
N ALA A 28 -3.34 20.95 11.33
CA ALA A 28 -2.76 21.72 10.23
C ALA A 28 -3.58 22.98 9.89
N LEU A 29 -4.92 22.88 9.88
CA LEU A 29 -5.81 24.01 9.58
C LEU A 29 -5.73 25.07 10.68
N ARG A 30 -5.73 24.66 11.95
CA ARG A 30 -5.57 25.58 13.09
C ARG A 30 -4.21 26.28 13.09
N SER A 31 -3.15 25.59 12.65
CA SER A 31 -1.82 26.16 12.48
C SER A 31 -1.78 27.21 11.34
N LEU A 32 -2.42 26.92 10.21
CA LEU A 32 -2.44 27.81 9.04
C LEU A 32 -3.43 28.98 9.17
N ARG A 33 -4.58 28.77 9.82
CA ARG A 33 -5.72 29.69 9.89
C ARG A 33 -6.39 29.63 11.27
N PRO A 34 -5.78 30.25 12.30
CA PRO A 34 -6.34 30.25 13.66
C PRO A 34 -7.66 31.04 13.79
N GLU A 35 -7.98 31.90 12.82
CA GLU A 35 -9.20 32.74 12.81
C GLU A 35 -10.49 31.94 12.53
N VAL A 36 -10.38 30.72 12.00
CA VAL A 36 -11.55 29.92 11.61
C VAL A 36 -12.17 29.27 12.85
N SER A 37 -13.33 29.75 13.27
CA SER A 37 -14.06 29.22 14.44
C SER A 37 -14.56 27.79 14.25
N ASP A 38 -14.96 27.41 13.03
CA ASP A 38 -15.49 26.08 12.72
C ASP A 38 -14.63 25.39 11.66
N ALA A 39 -13.54 24.79 12.14
CA ALA A 39 -12.55 24.10 11.30
C ALA A 39 -13.14 22.83 10.64
N ASP A 40 -14.08 22.16 11.31
CA ASP A 40 -14.66 20.92 10.81
C ASP A 40 -15.57 21.16 9.61
N SER A 41 -16.43 22.18 9.64
CA SER A 41 -17.25 22.49 8.46
C SER A 41 -16.38 22.87 7.26
N VAL A 42 -15.28 23.62 7.47
CA VAL A 42 -14.32 23.91 6.39
C VAL A 42 -13.70 22.63 5.83
N LEU A 43 -13.31 21.67 6.67
CA LEU A 43 -12.81 20.38 6.17
C LEU A 43 -13.89 19.60 5.39
N ASP A 44 -15.14 19.60 5.85
CA ASP A 44 -16.25 18.96 5.12
C ASP A 44 -16.53 19.63 3.78
N THR A 45 -16.40 20.96 3.69
CA THR A 45 -16.53 21.66 2.40
C THR A 45 -15.40 21.32 1.43
N ILE A 46 -14.17 21.09 1.92
CA ILE A 46 -13.00 20.84 1.07
C ILE A 46 -12.88 19.38 0.65
N PHE A 47 -13.16 18.45 1.56
CA PHE A 47 -12.94 17.01 1.37
C PHE A 47 -14.22 16.18 1.27
N GLY A 48 -15.38 16.80 1.49
CA GLY A 48 -16.66 16.12 1.62
C GLY A 48 -16.91 15.67 3.07
N ALA A 49 -18.17 15.36 3.37
CA ALA A 49 -18.55 14.83 4.67
C ALA A 49 -17.91 13.46 4.93
N GLY A 50 -17.41 13.26 6.15
CA GLY A 50 -16.82 12.00 6.61
C GLY A 50 -15.29 12.00 6.70
N SER A 51 -14.72 10.87 7.13
CA SER A 51 -13.27 10.72 7.36
C SER A 51 -12.51 10.16 6.16
N VAL A 52 -13.17 9.31 5.35
CA VAL A 52 -12.49 8.52 4.30
C VAL A 52 -11.92 9.40 3.19
N GLY A 53 -12.69 10.37 2.69
CA GLY A 53 -12.23 11.26 1.62
C GLY A 53 -11.02 12.10 2.01
N ALA A 54 -11.04 12.60 3.25
CA ALA A 54 -9.95 13.39 3.82
C ALA A 54 -8.69 12.55 4.06
N GLY A 55 -8.83 11.38 4.68
CA GLY A 55 -7.72 10.45 4.93
C GLY A 55 -7.08 9.96 3.63
N LYS A 56 -7.89 9.60 2.63
CA LYS A 56 -7.39 9.20 1.31
C LYS A 56 -6.61 10.33 0.61
N ALA A 57 -7.13 11.55 0.62
CA ALA A 57 -6.43 12.70 0.04
C ALA A 57 -5.08 12.98 0.74
N LEU A 58 -5.01 12.73 2.06
CA LEU A 58 -3.77 12.85 2.82
C LEU A 58 -2.75 11.77 2.44
N VAL A 59 -3.20 10.52 2.25
CA VAL A 59 -2.34 9.42 1.77
C VAL A 59 -1.83 9.69 0.35
N GLU A 60 -2.70 10.17 -0.55
CA GLU A 60 -2.30 10.54 -1.92
C GLU A 60 -1.25 11.66 -1.92
N ARG A 61 -1.43 12.69 -1.07
CA ARG A 61 -0.42 13.76 -0.90
C ARG A 61 0.89 13.24 -0.33
N TRP A 62 0.83 12.36 0.67
CA TRP A 62 2.02 11.72 1.25
C TRP A 62 2.77 10.88 0.21
N GLU A 63 2.06 10.13 -0.64
CA GLU A 63 2.65 9.37 -1.74
C GLU A 63 3.35 10.30 -2.75
N GLU A 64 2.73 11.43 -3.10
CA GLU A 64 3.33 12.44 -3.97
C GLU A 64 4.66 12.99 -3.43
N GLU A 65 4.72 13.34 -2.15
CA GLU A 65 5.96 13.78 -1.51
C GLU A 65 7.00 12.66 -1.46
N GLY A 66 6.59 11.42 -1.17
CA GLY A 66 7.47 10.26 -1.22
C GLY A 66 8.09 10.04 -2.61
N ARG A 67 7.33 10.29 -3.69
CA ARG A 67 7.88 10.26 -5.06
C ARG A 67 8.86 11.41 -5.32
N LYS A 68 8.65 12.60 -4.76
CA LYS A 68 9.65 13.69 -4.86
C LYS A 68 10.95 13.34 -4.16
N VAL A 69 10.90 12.63 -3.03
CA VAL A 69 12.10 12.14 -2.34
C VAL A 69 12.87 11.15 -3.22
N MET A 70 12.19 10.33 -4.03
CA MET A 70 12.83 9.46 -5.03
C MET A 70 13.52 10.25 -6.17
N LEU A 71 13.10 11.48 -6.46
CA LEU A 71 13.78 12.32 -7.46
C LEU A 71 14.98 13.06 -6.91
N LYS A 72 15.02 13.26 -5.59
CA LYS A 72 16.01 14.09 -4.94
C LYS A 72 17.37 13.37 -4.91
N GLN A 73 18.03 13.37 -6.06
CA GLN A 73 19.47 13.26 -6.19
C GLN A 73 19.99 14.55 -5.57
N GLU A 74 20.21 14.55 -4.26
CA GLU A 74 20.93 15.67 -3.67
C GLU A 74 22.23 15.78 -4.46
N ALA A 75 22.51 16.99 -4.96
CA ALA A 75 23.70 17.33 -5.72
C ALA A 75 25.00 17.19 -4.89
N SER A 76 24.99 16.32 -3.87
CA SER A 76 26.04 16.06 -2.90
C SER A 76 27.29 15.44 -3.50
N ASP A 77 27.20 14.82 -4.68
CA ASP A 77 28.37 14.21 -5.34
C ASP A 77 29.13 15.18 -6.28
N SER A 78 28.68 16.43 -6.39
CA SER A 78 29.48 17.49 -7.05
C SER A 78 30.76 17.85 -6.27
N ARG A 79 30.93 17.33 -5.04
CA ARG A 79 32.08 17.59 -4.16
C ARG A 79 32.99 16.38 -3.93
N ALA A 80 32.69 15.21 -4.51
CA ALA A 80 33.63 14.07 -4.54
C ALA A 80 34.68 14.22 -5.66
N LYS A 81 35.17 15.45 -5.85
CA LYS A 81 36.22 15.79 -6.82
C LYS A 81 37.64 15.53 -6.29
N ASP A 82 37.77 14.92 -5.10
CA ASP A 82 39.05 14.59 -4.48
C ASP A 82 39.32 13.08 -4.55
N GLY A 83 39.53 12.59 -5.77
CA GLY A 83 40.79 11.95 -6.12
C GLY A 83 41.18 10.60 -5.51
N ASN A 84 40.28 9.74 -5.04
CA ASN A 84 40.65 8.35 -4.74
C ASN A 84 39.79 7.33 -5.48
N VAL A 85 40.23 7.04 -6.71
CA VAL A 85 39.69 6.01 -7.60
C VAL A 85 40.04 4.64 -7.01
N GLY A 86 39.21 4.19 -6.07
CA GLY A 86 39.15 2.78 -5.68
C GLY A 86 38.61 1.96 -6.85
N VAL A 87 39.45 1.10 -7.40
CA VAL A 87 39.16 0.18 -8.50
C VAL A 87 38.15 -0.87 -8.02
N GLY A 88 36.87 -0.50 -8.00
CA GLY A 88 35.72 -1.40 -7.92
C GLY A 88 35.18 -1.61 -9.32
N VAL A 89 35.24 -2.85 -9.80
CA VAL A 89 34.88 -3.26 -11.16
C VAL A 89 33.39 -2.95 -11.45
N GLY A 90 33.16 -1.86 -12.16
CA GLY A 90 32.45 -1.89 -13.46
C GLY A 90 30.95 -2.12 -13.48
N VAL A 91 30.16 -1.22 -12.88
CA VAL A 91 28.86 -0.78 -13.42
C VAL A 91 28.80 0.74 -13.22
N GLY A 92 28.62 1.49 -14.31
CA GLY A 92 28.91 2.92 -14.43
C GLY A 92 28.51 3.82 -13.24
N ALA A 93 29.50 4.56 -12.74
CA ALA A 93 29.50 5.38 -11.52
C ALA A 93 28.60 6.64 -11.54
N GLY A 94 27.47 6.61 -12.25
CA GLY A 94 26.57 7.76 -12.33
C GLY A 94 25.09 7.42 -12.44
N VAL A 95 24.73 6.14 -12.54
CA VAL A 95 23.31 5.76 -12.57
C VAL A 95 22.93 5.22 -11.21
N GLU A 96 22.10 5.99 -10.51
CA GLU A 96 21.50 5.53 -9.28
C GLU A 96 20.79 4.20 -9.50
N GLY A 97 21.17 3.20 -8.70
CA GLY A 97 20.56 1.88 -8.78
C GLY A 97 19.09 1.95 -8.37
N LEU A 98 18.25 1.11 -8.99
CA LEU A 98 16.84 0.95 -8.64
C LEU A 98 16.63 0.69 -7.14
N GLU A 99 17.57 -0.02 -6.53
CA GLU A 99 17.59 -0.27 -5.09
C GLU A 99 17.71 1.01 -4.26
N GLU A 100 18.55 1.96 -4.66
CA GLU A 100 18.76 3.20 -3.90
C GLU A 100 17.52 4.10 -3.97
N VAL A 101 16.92 4.21 -5.16
CA VAL A 101 15.66 4.94 -5.35
C VAL A 101 14.56 4.38 -4.44
N LEU A 102 14.41 3.05 -4.38
CA LEU A 102 13.41 2.40 -3.53
C LEU A 102 13.79 2.43 -2.04
N ARG A 103 15.08 2.37 -1.69
CA ARG A 103 15.59 2.55 -0.32
C ARG A 103 15.21 3.92 0.22
N ARG A 104 15.42 4.99 -0.56
CA ARG A 104 14.99 6.35 -0.20
C ARG A 104 13.48 6.44 0.03
N ARG A 105 12.69 5.80 -0.84
CA ARG A 105 11.23 5.73 -0.65
C ARG A 105 10.85 4.98 0.63
N LEU A 106 11.51 3.88 0.93
CA LEU A 106 11.24 3.06 2.11
C LEU A 106 11.64 3.78 3.40
N ASN A 107 12.78 4.48 3.40
CA ASN A 107 13.19 5.38 4.47
C ASN A 107 12.14 6.46 4.73
N TYR A 108 11.60 7.09 3.68
CA TYR A 108 10.50 8.05 3.82
C TYR A 108 9.23 7.40 4.41
N SER A 109 8.88 6.17 4.01
CA SER A 109 7.77 5.43 4.63
C SER A 109 8.00 5.11 6.10
N SER A 110 9.24 4.88 6.51
CA SER A 110 9.56 4.52 7.89
C SER A 110 9.23 5.62 8.91
N LEU A 111 9.25 6.89 8.48
CA LEU A 111 8.93 8.06 9.30
C LEU A 111 7.48 8.09 9.79
N VAL A 112 6.59 7.42 9.05
CA VAL A 112 5.16 7.33 9.38
C VAL A 112 4.91 6.30 10.49
N GLY A 113 5.77 5.28 10.57
CA GLY A 113 5.66 4.23 11.57
C GLY A 113 4.39 3.39 11.48
N GLU A 114 3.76 3.15 12.64
CA GLU A 114 2.57 2.29 12.77
C GLU A 114 1.34 2.81 12.01
N HIS A 115 1.30 4.12 11.74
CA HIS A 115 0.22 4.78 11.00
C HIS A 115 0.14 4.36 9.53
N LEU A 116 1.15 3.66 9.01
CA LEU A 116 1.15 3.11 7.66
C LEU A 116 0.03 2.08 7.47
N VAL A 117 -0.37 1.35 8.51
CA VAL A 117 -1.51 0.43 8.45
C VAL A 117 -2.80 1.17 8.12
N GLU A 118 -2.98 2.37 8.70
CA GLU A 118 -4.14 3.22 8.43
C GLU A 118 -4.10 3.79 7.02
N ALA A 119 -2.92 4.18 6.51
CA ALA A 119 -2.79 4.59 5.11
C ALA A 119 -3.30 3.50 4.16
N TYR A 120 -2.94 2.25 4.41
CA TYR A 120 -3.39 1.10 3.62
C TYR A 120 -4.90 0.89 3.77
N ALA A 121 -5.45 1.04 4.96
CA ALA A 121 -6.90 0.97 5.18
C ALA A 121 -7.64 2.06 4.38
N ASN A 122 -7.13 3.30 4.39
CA ASN A 122 -7.68 4.41 3.62
C ASN A 122 -7.57 4.18 2.11
N LEU A 123 -6.50 3.55 1.61
CA LEU A 123 -6.35 3.17 0.20
C LEU A 123 -7.31 2.05 -0.23
N THR A 124 -7.61 1.10 0.66
CA THR A 124 -8.59 0.03 0.38
C THR A 124 -10.04 0.48 0.48
N SER A 125 -10.29 1.64 1.10
CA SER A 125 -11.63 2.16 1.33
C SER A 125 -12.23 2.65 0.00
N PRO A 126 -13.46 2.23 -0.35
CA PRO A 126 -14.10 2.67 -1.57
C PRO A 126 -14.35 4.18 -1.51
N SER A 127 -13.84 4.92 -2.50
CA SER A 127 -13.93 6.40 -2.56
C SER A 127 -15.37 6.92 -2.68
N SER A 128 -16.30 6.04 -3.03
CA SER A 128 -17.71 6.34 -3.20
C SER A 128 -18.45 5.02 -3.19
N SER A 129 -19.46 4.88 -2.34
CA SER A 129 -20.51 3.87 -2.51
C SER A 129 -21.35 4.27 -3.74
N LEU A 130 -20.75 4.19 -4.93
CA LEU A 130 -21.49 4.22 -6.16
C LEU A 130 -22.32 2.94 -6.12
N SER A 131 -23.57 3.09 -5.65
CA SER A 131 -24.59 2.09 -5.83
C SER A 131 -24.94 2.06 -7.32
N ILE A 132 -24.03 1.53 -8.14
CA ILE A 132 -24.29 1.20 -9.52
C ILE A 132 -25.26 0.02 -9.43
N PRO A 133 -26.48 0.11 -9.98
CA PRO A 133 -27.33 -1.06 -10.13
C PRO A 133 -26.59 -2.01 -11.09
N LEU A 134 -25.83 -2.95 -10.54
CA LEU A 134 -25.15 -3.95 -11.35
C LEU A 134 -26.24 -4.82 -12.01
N PRO A 135 -26.30 -4.89 -13.35
CA PRO A 135 -27.10 -5.93 -14.00
C PRO A 135 -26.46 -7.26 -13.62
N LEU A 136 -27.16 -8.02 -12.77
CA LEU A 136 -26.74 -9.33 -12.24
C LEU A 136 -26.37 -10.37 -13.32
N ASN A 137 -26.65 -10.08 -14.60
CA ASN A 137 -26.38 -10.98 -15.72
C ASN A 137 -24.90 -11.16 -16.07
N ILE A 138 -23.98 -10.29 -15.62
CA ILE A 138 -22.52 -10.43 -15.94
C ILE A 138 -21.78 -11.35 -14.94
N LEU A 139 -22.30 -11.53 -13.73
CA LEU A 139 -21.72 -12.47 -12.74
C LEU A 139 -22.01 -13.95 -13.05
N LEU A 140 -22.78 -14.22 -14.12
CA LEU A 140 -23.17 -15.55 -14.56
C LEU A 140 -22.27 -16.15 -15.65
N PHE A 141 -21.10 -15.56 -15.94
CA PHE A 141 -20.09 -16.19 -16.80
C PHE A 141 -19.06 -16.97 -15.96
N PRO A 142 -19.15 -18.31 -15.88
CA PRO A 142 -18.34 -19.15 -14.98
C PRO A 142 -16.91 -19.45 -15.49
N SER A 143 -16.43 -18.81 -16.55
CA SER A 143 -15.22 -19.25 -17.27
C SER A 143 -13.89 -18.61 -16.86
N LEU A 144 -13.86 -17.71 -15.87
CA LEU A 144 -12.62 -17.09 -15.38
C LEU A 144 -12.25 -17.60 -13.98
N PRO A 145 -11.48 -18.72 -13.87
CA PRO A 145 -11.16 -19.35 -12.58
C PRO A 145 -10.34 -18.44 -11.65
N ILE A 146 -9.63 -17.46 -12.20
CA ILE A 146 -8.76 -16.55 -11.44
C ILE A 146 -9.57 -15.53 -10.62
N LEU A 147 -10.75 -15.11 -11.08
CA LEU A 147 -11.58 -14.15 -10.34
C LEU A 147 -12.43 -14.81 -9.25
N GLN A 148 -12.86 -16.07 -9.45
CA GLN A 148 -13.60 -16.81 -8.42
C GLN A 148 -12.78 -17.04 -7.15
N THR A 149 -11.47 -17.27 -7.29
CA THR A 149 -10.58 -17.44 -6.12
C THR A 149 -10.38 -16.14 -5.34
N LEU A 150 -10.45 -14.98 -6.00
CA LEU A 150 -10.31 -13.67 -5.35
C LEU A 150 -11.63 -13.16 -4.72
N LEU A 151 -12.78 -13.57 -5.23
CA LEU A 151 -14.10 -13.15 -4.71
C LEU A 151 -14.62 -14.05 -3.57
N SER A 152 -14.07 -15.25 -3.40
CA SER A 152 -14.41 -16.16 -2.29
C SER A 152 -13.68 -15.82 -0.97
N ILE A 153 -13.42 -14.53 -0.74
CA ILE A 153 -12.83 -14.06 0.51
C ILE A 153 -13.97 -13.86 1.51
N LYS A 154 -14.06 -14.79 2.46
CA LYS A 154 -14.98 -14.73 3.60
C LYS A 154 -14.71 -13.44 4.38
N THR A 155 -15.63 -12.49 4.34
CA THR A 155 -15.50 -11.23 5.08
C THR A 155 -15.56 -11.52 6.59
N PRO A 156 -14.59 -11.04 7.39
CA PRO A 156 -14.55 -11.31 8.81
C PRO A 156 -15.63 -10.51 9.57
N PRO A 157 -15.97 -10.90 10.81
CA PRO A 157 -16.76 -10.06 11.69
C PRO A 157 -16.06 -8.71 11.92
N LEU A 158 -16.81 -7.60 11.85
CA LEU A 158 -16.32 -6.26 12.15
C LEU A 158 -15.72 -6.23 13.56
N TYR A 159 -14.48 -5.75 13.67
CA TYR A 159 -13.83 -5.49 14.96
C TYR A 159 -14.68 -4.49 15.77
N THR A 160 -15.20 -4.94 16.90
CA THR A 160 -15.84 -4.08 17.90
C THR A 160 -14.80 -3.77 18.97
N PRO A 161 -14.46 -2.49 19.20
CA PRO A 161 -13.49 -2.14 20.24
C PRO A 161 -14.01 -2.56 21.62
N PRO A 162 -13.12 -2.94 22.56
CA PRO A 162 -13.52 -3.30 23.91
C PRO A 162 -14.16 -2.09 24.61
N SER A 163 -15.44 -2.23 24.95
CA SER A 163 -16.16 -1.24 25.76
C SER A 163 -15.47 -1.07 27.12
N PRO A 164 -15.38 0.15 27.67
CA PRO A 164 -14.86 0.35 29.02
C PRO A 164 -15.76 -0.38 30.02
N SER A 165 -15.15 -1.28 30.79
CA SER A 165 -15.80 -2.05 31.86
C SER A 165 -16.30 -1.11 32.95
N SER A 166 -17.60 -0.85 32.97
CA SER A 166 -18.28 -0.25 34.11
C SER A 166 -18.26 -1.24 35.28
N SER A 167 -17.45 -0.94 36.28
CA SER A 167 -17.38 -1.65 37.55
C SER A 167 -18.70 -1.49 38.32
N GLY A 168 -19.47 -2.58 38.40
CA GLY A 168 -20.68 -2.69 39.23
C GLY A 168 -20.77 -4.09 39.83
N SER A 169 -20.66 -4.16 41.15
CA SER A 169 -20.67 -5.35 42.02
C SER A 169 -22.03 -6.07 42.08
N SER A 170 -22.05 -7.41 42.04
CA SER A 170 -22.49 -8.30 43.15
C SER A 170 -22.85 -9.74 42.70
N SER A 171 -22.12 -10.71 43.30
CA SER A 171 -22.51 -12.05 43.80
C SER A 171 -23.27 -13.12 42.98
N SER A 172 -22.79 -14.36 43.19
CA SER A 172 -23.37 -15.71 43.00
C SER A 172 -23.21 -16.39 41.61
N GLY A 173 -22.37 -17.43 41.55
CA GLY A 173 -22.21 -18.34 40.40
C GLY A 173 -23.24 -19.49 40.41
N PRO A 174 -23.00 -20.66 39.78
CA PRO A 174 -22.00 -21.04 38.76
C PRO A 174 -22.63 -21.63 37.46
N SER A 175 -21.90 -21.65 36.33
CA SER A 175 -21.94 -22.69 35.26
C SER A 175 -21.10 -22.28 34.04
N PRO A 176 -20.15 -23.12 33.57
CA PRO A 176 -19.42 -22.88 32.33
C PRO A 176 -20.14 -23.59 31.18
N ASN A 177 -21.26 -23.02 30.71
CA ASN A 177 -21.78 -23.35 29.40
C ASN A 177 -21.27 -22.32 28.41
N SER A 178 -20.04 -22.53 27.95
CA SER A 178 -19.47 -21.89 26.77
C SER A 178 -20.20 -22.41 25.52
N ALA A 179 -21.48 -22.05 25.38
CA ALA A 179 -22.11 -22.02 24.07
C ALA A 179 -21.47 -20.84 23.34
N SER A 180 -20.30 -21.09 22.73
CA SER A 180 -19.93 -20.37 21.53
C SER A 180 -21.13 -20.50 20.59
N SER A 181 -21.95 -19.47 20.51
CA SER A 181 -22.91 -19.29 19.44
C SER A 181 -22.07 -19.18 18.17
N ALA A 182 -21.65 -20.33 17.66
CA ALA A 182 -21.20 -20.47 16.30
C ALA A 182 -22.37 -19.92 15.48
N ILE A 183 -22.21 -18.67 15.02
CA ILE A 183 -23.13 -18.06 14.08
C ILE A 183 -23.10 -19.01 12.90
N ASN A 184 -24.13 -19.85 12.82
CA ASN A 184 -24.22 -20.88 11.82
C ASN A 184 -24.19 -20.16 10.48
N ALA A 185 -23.30 -20.59 9.58
CA ALA A 185 -23.17 -19.96 8.27
C ALA A 185 -24.52 -19.95 7.53
N SER A 186 -25.40 -20.90 7.82
CA SER A 186 -26.77 -20.95 7.34
C SER A 186 -27.65 -19.80 7.85
N THR A 187 -27.49 -19.35 9.10
CA THR A 187 -28.25 -18.21 9.66
C THR A 187 -27.78 -16.89 9.06
N LEU A 188 -26.47 -16.77 8.80
CA LEU A 188 -25.89 -15.62 8.11
C LEU A 188 -26.31 -15.58 6.63
N LEU A 189 -26.33 -16.74 5.96
CA LEU A 189 -26.83 -16.88 4.59
C LEU A 189 -28.35 -16.61 4.50
N HIS A 190 -29.14 -17.05 5.48
CA HIS A 190 -30.59 -16.80 5.50
C HIS A 190 -30.89 -15.33 5.80
N PHE A 191 -30.13 -14.69 6.70
CA PHE A 191 -30.23 -13.25 6.93
C PHE A 191 -29.82 -12.44 5.69
N LEU A 192 -28.81 -12.90 4.96
CA LEU A 192 -28.43 -12.31 3.69
C LEU A 192 -29.52 -12.53 2.62
N ASP A 193 -30.11 -13.72 2.51
CA ASP A 193 -31.18 -14.03 1.54
C ASP A 193 -32.45 -13.19 1.81
N ASP A 194 -32.85 -13.06 3.07
CA ASP A 194 -34.02 -12.24 3.46
C ASP A 194 -33.78 -10.75 3.17
N LYS A 195 -32.54 -10.28 3.36
CA LYS A 195 -32.16 -8.89 3.10
C LYS A 195 -31.93 -8.62 1.61
N ILE A 196 -31.47 -9.62 0.84
CA ILE A 196 -31.36 -9.57 -0.63
C ILE A 196 -32.75 -9.44 -1.27
N ARG A 197 -33.74 -10.17 -0.75
CA ARG A 197 -35.12 -10.13 -1.28
C ARG A 197 -35.83 -8.81 -0.98
N ASN A 198 -35.52 -8.19 0.16
CA ASN A 198 -36.20 -6.96 0.61
C ASN A 198 -35.45 -5.66 0.32
N THR A 199 -34.17 -5.71 -0.05
CA THR A 199 -33.40 -4.50 -0.40
C THR A 199 -32.80 -4.66 -1.79
N SER A 200 -33.26 -3.85 -2.75
CA SER A 200 -32.78 -3.84 -4.14
C SER A 200 -31.32 -3.37 -4.30
N ARG A 201 -30.60 -3.13 -3.20
CA ARG A 201 -29.19 -2.73 -3.16
C ARG A 201 -28.54 -3.22 -1.87
N LEU A 202 -27.89 -4.39 -1.93
CA LEU A 202 -26.96 -4.76 -0.86
C LEU A 202 -25.76 -3.79 -0.89
N PRO A 203 -25.45 -3.08 0.20
CA PRO A 203 -24.15 -2.44 0.35
C PRO A 203 -23.13 -3.55 0.59
N LEU A 204 -22.72 -4.25 -0.46
CA LEU A 204 -21.50 -5.05 -0.38
C LEU A 204 -20.36 -4.04 -0.19
N PRO A 205 -19.61 -4.10 0.92
CA PRO A 205 -18.39 -3.33 1.02
C PRO A 205 -17.45 -3.92 -0.03
N VAL A 206 -17.44 -3.31 -1.21
CA VAL A 206 -16.45 -3.58 -2.25
C VAL A 206 -15.15 -3.00 -1.70
N THR A 207 -14.47 -3.79 -0.86
CA THR A 207 -13.08 -3.50 -0.52
C THR A 207 -12.35 -3.49 -1.85
N ASN A 208 -11.55 -2.46 -2.09
CA ASN A 208 -10.67 -2.44 -3.24
C ASN A 208 -9.35 -3.06 -2.80
N PRO A 209 -9.15 -4.40 -2.92
CA PRO A 209 -7.89 -5.03 -2.52
C PRO A 209 -6.71 -4.50 -3.36
N LEU A 210 -7.00 -3.84 -4.48
CA LEU A 210 -6.02 -3.25 -5.36
C LEU A 210 -5.54 -1.87 -4.89
N GLY A 211 -6.05 -1.32 -3.77
CA GLY A 211 -5.58 -0.04 -3.22
C GLY A 211 -4.06 -0.04 -2.94
N PRO A 212 -3.58 -0.92 -2.05
CA PRO A 212 -2.16 -1.10 -1.77
C PRO A 212 -1.33 -1.48 -3.00
N LEU A 213 -1.87 -2.35 -3.86
CA LEU A 213 -1.19 -2.77 -5.08
C LEU A 213 -1.04 -1.60 -6.07
N GLY A 214 -2.08 -0.79 -6.26
CA GLY A 214 -2.07 0.38 -7.12
C GLY A 214 -1.12 1.47 -6.61
N TYR A 215 -1.02 1.62 -5.29
CA TYR A 215 0.00 2.46 -4.66
C TYR A 215 1.42 1.93 -4.95
N ALA A 216 1.69 0.65 -4.71
CA ALA A 216 2.99 0.05 -4.99
C ALA A 216 3.33 0.08 -6.49
N TRP A 217 2.33 -0.07 -7.35
CA TRP A 217 2.46 0.05 -8.80
C TRP A 217 2.94 1.44 -9.22
N ARG A 218 2.35 2.51 -8.66
CA ARG A 218 2.77 3.89 -8.95
C ARG A 218 4.19 4.17 -8.47
N ILE A 219 4.59 3.61 -7.33
CA ILE A 219 5.97 3.70 -6.84
C ILE A 219 6.93 2.96 -7.77
N ALA A 220 6.58 1.73 -8.19
CA ALA A 220 7.39 0.95 -9.11
C ALA A 220 7.55 1.65 -10.47
N ASP A 221 6.45 2.16 -11.04
CA ASP A 221 6.46 2.90 -12.29
C ASP A 221 7.34 4.16 -12.19
N HIS A 222 7.21 4.91 -11.10
CA HIS A 222 8.04 6.08 -10.85
C HIS A 222 9.51 5.72 -10.66
N ALA A 223 9.82 4.65 -9.91
CA ALA A 223 11.19 4.19 -9.71
C ALA A 223 11.85 3.82 -11.03
N LEU A 224 11.15 3.06 -11.88
CA LEU A 224 11.60 2.72 -13.23
C LEU A 224 11.79 3.97 -14.09
N TRP A 225 10.88 4.94 -13.99
CA TRP A 225 11.01 6.21 -14.71
C TRP A 225 12.27 6.99 -14.29
N VAL A 226 12.58 7.07 -13.00
CA VAL A 226 13.80 7.74 -12.50
C VAL A 226 15.06 7.01 -12.99
N THR A 227 15.09 5.68 -12.90
CA THR A 227 16.27 4.90 -13.28
C THR A 227 16.47 4.81 -14.78
N ASP A 228 15.40 4.67 -15.57
CA ASP A 228 15.48 4.60 -17.02
C ASP A 228 15.70 5.99 -17.62
N GLY A 229 15.08 7.04 -17.06
CA GLY A 229 15.23 8.42 -17.52
C GLY A 229 16.68 8.87 -17.47
N SER A 230 17.42 8.45 -16.45
CA SER A 230 18.86 8.71 -16.31
C SER A 230 19.74 7.98 -17.34
N ARG A 231 19.22 6.93 -18.00
CA ARG A 231 19.96 6.10 -18.97
C ARG A 231 19.63 6.39 -20.43
N ARG A 232 18.55 7.12 -20.70
CA ARG A 232 18.08 7.32 -22.09
C ARG A 232 18.99 8.29 -22.82
N VAL A 233 19.69 7.79 -23.84
CA VAL A 233 20.31 8.64 -24.86
C VAL A 233 19.18 9.24 -25.70
N PRO A 234 19.12 10.57 -25.89
CA PRO A 234 18.11 11.21 -26.72
C PRO A 234 18.09 10.58 -28.12
N GLY A 235 16.95 10.03 -28.54
CA GLY A 235 16.77 9.39 -29.85
C GLY A 235 16.92 7.86 -29.86
N GLU A 236 17.36 7.23 -28.76
CA GLU A 236 17.42 5.77 -28.68
C GLU A 236 16.06 5.21 -28.26
N VAL A 237 15.39 4.53 -29.18
CA VAL A 237 14.17 3.78 -28.88
C VAL A 237 14.59 2.44 -28.29
N LYS A 238 14.39 2.28 -26.97
CA LYS A 238 14.61 1.00 -26.29
C LYS A 238 13.75 -0.06 -26.99
N LYS A 239 14.38 -1.12 -27.48
CA LYS A 239 13.71 -2.27 -28.10
C LYS A 239 13.45 -3.33 -27.03
N GLY A 240 12.24 -3.87 -26.99
CA GLY A 240 11.84 -4.97 -26.12
C GLY A 240 12.34 -6.29 -26.67
N TYR A 241 11.96 -7.38 -26.00
CA TYR A 241 12.38 -8.75 -26.34
C TYR A 241 12.12 -9.10 -27.82
N TRP A 242 11.00 -8.65 -28.36
CA TRP A 242 10.58 -8.91 -29.76
C TRP A 242 11.13 -7.90 -30.78
N ASN A 243 12.16 -7.13 -30.43
CA ASN A 243 12.64 -5.96 -31.19
C ASN A 243 11.58 -4.85 -31.42
N GLU A 244 10.42 -4.97 -30.79
CA GLU A 244 9.39 -3.94 -30.78
C GLU A 244 9.84 -2.77 -29.92
N PRO A 245 9.45 -1.51 -30.22
CA PRO A 245 9.67 -0.42 -29.29
C PRO A 245 9.06 -0.80 -27.94
N ILE A 246 9.80 -0.64 -26.83
CA ILE A 246 9.29 -0.92 -25.48
C ILE A 246 8.09 0.01 -25.23
N GLY A 247 6.90 -0.53 -25.51
CA GLY A 247 5.61 0.09 -25.31
C GLY A 247 4.86 -0.58 -24.17
N ALA A 248 3.55 -0.44 -24.16
CA ALA A 248 2.65 -1.08 -23.20
C ALA A 248 2.45 -2.59 -23.47
N GLY A 249 3.55 -3.33 -23.67
CA GLY A 249 3.55 -4.78 -23.88
C GLY A 249 3.55 -5.58 -22.57
N PRO A 250 3.46 -6.92 -22.62
CA PRO A 250 3.43 -7.78 -21.43
C PRO A 250 4.68 -7.61 -20.54
N GLU A 251 5.85 -7.38 -21.12
CA GLU A 251 7.09 -7.06 -20.40
C GLU A 251 6.94 -5.81 -19.53
N TRP A 252 6.33 -4.76 -20.08
CA TRP A 252 6.10 -3.49 -19.38
C TRP A 252 5.26 -3.70 -18.11
N TYR A 253 4.24 -4.55 -18.19
CA TYR A 253 3.40 -4.92 -17.06
C TYR A 253 4.12 -5.86 -16.09
N GLY A 254 4.83 -6.88 -16.60
CA GLY A 254 5.57 -7.85 -15.79
C GLY A 254 6.65 -7.19 -14.93
N GLN A 255 7.43 -6.29 -15.54
CA GLN A 255 8.47 -5.54 -14.83
C GLN A 255 7.88 -4.64 -13.73
N ARG A 256 6.76 -3.94 -14.00
CA ARG A 256 6.09 -3.09 -13.00
C ARG A 256 5.45 -3.89 -11.89
N LEU A 257 4.75 -4.96 -12.24
CA LEU A 257 4.09 -5.83 -11.27
C LEU A 257 5.12 -6.50 -10.36
N GLY A 258 6.17 -7.08 -10.93
CA GLY A 258 7.24 -7.73 -10.18
C GLY A 258 7.93 -6.76 -9.21
N LEU A 259 8.23 -5.54 -9.68
CA LEU A 259 8.83 -4.52 -8.84
C LEU A 259 7.88 -4.00 -7.76
N ALA A 260 6.60 -3.79 -8.08
CA ALA A 260 5.58 -3.39 -7.13
C ALA A 260 5.42 -4.43 -6.01
N LEU A 261 5.46 -5.72 -6.36
CA LEU A 261 5.42 -6.81 -5.38
C LEU A 261 6.69 -6.89 -4.53
N ALA A 262 7.86 -6.70 -5.14
CA ALA A 262 9.14 -6.65 -4.42
C ALA A 262 9.15 -5.50 -3.38
N TYR A 263 8.66 -4.33 -3.78
CA TYR A 263 8.53 -3.16 -2.91
C TYR A 263 7.48 -3.36 -1.81
N LEU A 264 6.26 -3.80 -2.17
CA LEU A 264 5.18 -4.02 -1.21
C LEU A 264 5.54 -5.06 -0.16
N SER A 265 6.23 -6.14 -0.55
CA SER A 265 6.69 -7.16 0.38
C SER A 265 7.79 -6.65 1.33
N ALA A 266 8.66 -5.75 0.88
CA ALA A 266 9.61 -5.08 1.75
C ALA A 266 8.92 -4.11 2.72
N GLU A 267 8.01 -3.26 2.22
CA GLU A 267 7.25 -2.30 3.03
C GLU A 267 6.33 -2.99 4.04
N SER A 268 5.87 -4.21 3.76
CA SER A 268 5.07 -5.00 4.71
C SER A 268 5.81 -5.31 6.02
N ARG A 269 7.15 -5.25 6.02
CA ARG A 269 7.96 -5.36 7.24
C ARG A 269 7.79 -4.15 8.16
N LEU A 270 7.53 -2.97 7.60
CA LEU A 270 7.28 -1.76 8.38
C LEU A 270 5.91 -1.77 9.08
N LEU A 271 4.99 -2.63 8.64
CA LEU A 271 3.64 -2.77 9.22
C LEU A 271 3.61 -3.64 10.49
N GLN A 272 4.75 -4.15 10.94
CA GLN A 272 4.82 -4.94 12.17
C GLN A 272 4.58 -4.06 13.40
N PRO A 273 3.86 -4.56 14.41
CA PRO A 273 3.65 -3.82 15.65
C PRO A 273 4.99 -3.49 16.31
N TYR A 274 5.08 -2.34 16.95
CA TYR A 274 6.28 -1.96 17.67
C TYR A 274 6.43 -2.81 18.93
N PRO A 275 7.66 -3.24 19.28
CA PRO A 275 7.89 -3.96 20.52
C PRO A 275 7.52 -3.05 21.70
N ALA A 276 6.74 -3.58 22.64
CA ALA A 276 6.22 -2.82 23.80
C ALA A 276 7.32 -2.17 24.67
N THR A 277 8.57 -2.61 24.52
CA THR A 277 9.74 -2.15 25.26
C THR A 277 10.51 -1.04 24.55
N SER A 278 10.16 -0.66 23.32
CA SER A 278 10.83 0.46 22.65
C SER A 278 10.39 1.79 23.27
N PRO A 279 11.34 2.62 23.77
CA PRO A 279 11.00 3.97 24.19
C PRO A 279 10.38 4.71 22.99
N SER A 280 9.25 5.37 23.23
CA SER A 280 8.42 6.05 22.23
C SER A 280 9.07 7.25 21.56
N THR A 281 10.40 7.32 21.54
CA THR A 281 11.13 8.34 20.78
C THR A 281 10.86 8.15 19.29
N PRO A 282 10.21 9.11 18.62
CA PRO A 282 9.67 8.97 17.27
C PRO A 282 10.73 8.96 16.15
N SER A 283 12.01 8.73 16.46
CA SER A 283 13.08 9.05 15.50
C SER A 283 13.38 7.95 14.48
N ALA A 284 13.08 6.67 14.76
CA ALA A 284 13.37 5.59 13.82
C ALA A 284 12.47 4.36 14.03
N ASN A 285 11.90 3.84 12.93
CA ASN A 285 11.15 2.59 12.94
C ASN A 285 12.12 1.41 13.18
N PRO A 286 11.93 0.57 14.22
CA PRO A 286 12.83 -0.54 14.54
C PRO A 286 12.90 -1.60 13.42
N HIS A 287 11.87 -1.68 12.58
CA HIS A 287 11.76 -2.68 11.50
C HIS A 287 12.38 -2.21 10.18
N LEU A 288 12.95 -0.99 10.13
CA LEU A 288 13.55 -0.45 8.91
C LEU A 288 14.72 -1.31 8.37
N PRO A 289 15.68 -1.79 9.19
CA PRO A 289 16.78 -2.63 8.69
C PRO A 289 16.27 -3.92 8.03
N ASP A 290 15.26 -4.56 8.61
CA ASP A 290 14.64 -5.78 8.09
C ASP A 290 13.89 -5.51 6.78
N ALA A 291 13.21 -4.36 6.69
CA ALA A 291 12.55 -3.92 5.47
C ALA A 291 13.55 -3.69 4.33
N LEU A 292 14.70 -3.06 4.62
CA LEU A 292 15.78 -2.83 3.66
C LEU A 292 16.47 -4.13 3.22
N ALA A 293 16.73 -5.04 4.15
CA ALA A 293 17.27 -6.37 3.83
C ALA A 293 16.28 -7.21 3.00
N SER A 294 14.98 -7.07 3.25
CA SER A 294 13.95 -7.70 2.41
C SER A 294 13.91 -7.06 1.02
N LEU A 295 14.08 -5.74 0.91
CA LEU A 295 14.07 -5.03 -0.36
C LEU A 295 15.21 -5.51 -1.27
N SER A 296 16.45 -5.53 -0.77
CA SER A 296 17.62 -5.98 -1.56
C SER A 296 17.45 -7.42 -2.06
N LYS A 297 17.09 -8.33 -1.15
CA LYS A 297 16.82 -9.74 -1.48
C LYS A 297 15.70 -9.90 -2.51
N ASN A 298 14.64 -9.10 -2.42
CA ASN A 298 13.53 -9.15 -3.38
C ASN A 298 13.92 -8.56 -4.74
N LEU A 299 14.78 -7.54 -4.77
CA LEU A 299 15.32 -6.96 -5.99
C LEU A 299 16.28 -7.92 -6.69
N ASP A 300 17.12 -8.65 -5.96
CA ASP A 300 17.97 -9.69 -6.55
C ASP A 300 17.13 -10.77 -7.24
N ARG A 301 16.05 -11.22 -6.59
CA ARG A 301 15.09 -12.19 -7.17
C ARG A 301 14.36 -11.65 -8.38
N TYR A 302 13.97 -10.37 -8.32
CA TYR A 302 13.33 -9.69 -9.43
C TYR A 302 14.29 -9.55 -10.63
N GLN A 303 15.56 -9.22 -10.39
CA GLN A 303 16.57 -9.15 -11.43
C GLN A 303 16.89 -10.53 -12.01
N SER A 304 17.00 -11.57 -11.19
CA SER A 304 17.19 -12.95 -11.69
C SER A 304 15.98 -13.41 -12.51
N PHE A 305 14.76 -13.03 -12.10
CA PHE A 305 13.55 -13.32 -12.84
C PHE A 305 13.53 -12.59 -14.19
N ASN A 306 13.87 -11.31 -14.24
CA ASN A 306 13.97 -10.57 -15.50
C ASN A 306 15.03 -11.17 -16.44
N LYS A 307 16.22 -11.51 -15.91
CA LYS A 307 17.27 -12.20 -16.69
C LYS A 307 16.82 -13.58 -17.17
N SER A 308 16.07 -14.32 -16.36
CA SER A 308 15.49 -15.60 -16.75
C SER A 308 14.48 -15.38 -17.88
N ILE A 309 13.60 -14.37 -17.79
CA ILE A 309 12.68 -14.00 -18.88
C ILE A 309 13.43 -13.64 -20.16
N GLU A 310 14.46 -12.81 -20.08
CA GLU A 310 15.31 -12.45 -21.22
C GLU A 310 15.98 -13.67 -21.86
N ASN A 311 16.29 -14.70 -21.06
CA ASN A 311 16.88 -15.96 -21.53
C ASN A 311 15.83 -17.05 -21.85
N THR A 312 14.53 -16.84 -21.58
CA THR A 312 13.49 -17.89 -21.62
C THR A 312 13.02 -18.29 -23.01
N GLU A 313 13.69 -17.88 -24.09
CA GLU A 313 13.56 -18.63 -25.35
C GLU A 313 13.92 -20.13 -25.17
N HIS A 314 14.60 -20.51 -24.07
CA HIS A 314 14.90 -21.91 -23.70
C HIS A 314 14.38 -22.40 -22.32
N ASN A 315 13.85 -21.55 -21.42
CA ASN A 315 13.71 -21.90 -19.99
C ASN A 315 12.36 -21.54 -19.32
N MET A 316 11.21 -21.82 -19.96
CA MET A 316 9.87 -21.60 -19.37
C MET A 316 9.61 -22.24 -17.98
N GLY A 317 10.47 -23.12 -17.48
CA GLY A 317 10.29 -23.80 -16.19
C GLY A 317 10.51 -22.92 -14.95
N GLU A 318 11.39 -21.91 -15.00
CA GLU A 318 11.74 -21.11 -13.81
C GLU A 318 10.71 -20.03 -13.45
N SER A 319 9.97 -19.52 -14.43
CA SER A 319 8.97 -18.46 -14.24
C SER A 319 7.78 -18.91 -13.39
N MET A 320 7.44 -20.22 -13.42
CA MET A 320 6.44 -20.80 -12.50
C MET A 320 6.84 -20.69 -11.03
N GLY A 321 8.14 -20.75 -10.70
CA GLY A 321 8.62 -20.67 -9.31
C GLY A 321 8.42 -19.29 -8.69
N PHE A 322 8.57 -18.22 -9.47
CA PHE A 322 8.31 -16.86 -9.00
C PHE A 322 6.81 -16.62 -8.78
N ILE A 323 5.96 -17.07 -9.70
CA ILE A 323 4.50 -16.95 -9.58
C ILE A 323 4.02 -17.72 -8.33
N ASP A 324 4.54 -18.92 -8.08
CA ASP A 324 4.23 -19.69 -6.87
C ASP A 324 4.73 -19.00 -5.59
N PHE A 325 5.91 -18.36 -5.61
CA PHE A 325 6.40 -17.55 -4.48
C PHE A 325 5.48 -16.36 -4.18
N VAL A 326 5.07 -15.60 -5.19
CA VAL A 326 4.14 -14.47 -5.04
C VAL A 326 2.79 -14.96 -4.52
N GLY A 327 2.26 -16.04 -5.10
CA GLY A 327 1.01 -16.66 -4.67
C GLY A 327 1.06 -17.13 -3.21
N LYS A 328 2.16 -17.78 -2.78
CA LYS A 328 2.38 -18.20 -1.39
C LYS A 328 2.53 -17.00 -0.45
N SER A 329 3.22 -15.94 -0.87
CA SER A 329 3.39 -14.72 -0.07
C SER A 329 2.04 -14.01 0.15
N TRP A 330 1.22 -13.90 -0.89
CA TRP A 330 -0.14 -13.36 -0.79
C TRP A 330 -1.04 -14.23 0.08
N LYS A 331 -0.99 -15.56 -0.09
CA LYS A 331 -1.72 -16.49 0.77
C LYS A 331 -1.32 -16.35 2.24
N GLY A 332 -0.04 -16.12 2.51
CA GLY A 332 0.48 -15.84 3.86
C GLY A 332 -0.07 -14.55 4.46
N LEU A 333 -0.05 -13.46 3.68
CA LEU A 333 -0.53 -12.13 4.10
C LEU A 333 -2.05 -12.12 4.32
N ILE A 334 -2.79 -12.84 3.47
CA ILE A 334 -4.21 -13.13 3.66
C ILE A 334 -4.35 -13.90 4.97
N ARG A 335 -3.72 -15.07 5.13
CA ARG A 335 -3.88 -15.94 6.31
C ARG A 335 -3.51 -15.26 7.64
N SER A 336 -2.46 -14.43 7.69
CA SER A 336 -2.02 -13.74 8.91
C SER A 336 -2.97 -12.61 9.36
N ARG A 337 -3.96 -12.24 8.54
CA ARG A 337 -5.04 -11.32 8.94
C ARG A 337 -6.27 -12.04 9.49
N TYR A 338 -6.34 -13.37 9.38
CA TYR A 338 -7.50 -14.17 9.80
C TYR A 338 -7.21 -15.06 11.03
N TRP A 339 -6.02 -14.97 11.63
CA TRP A 339 -5.59 -15.70 12.82
C TRP A 339 -4.82 -14.75 13.74
#